data_AF-A0A952VDV9-F1
#
_entry.id   AF-A0A952VDV9-F1
#
_cell.length_a   1.000
_cell.length_b   1.000
_cell.length_c   1.000
_cell.angle_alpha   90.00
_cell.angle_beta   90.00
_cell.angle_gamma   90.00
#
_symmetry.space_group_name_H-M   'P 1'
#
loop_
_entity.id
_entity.type
_entity.pdbx_description
1 polymer ?
#
loop_
_entity_poly.entity_id
_entity_poly.type
_entity_poly.pdbx_seq_one_letter_code
_entity_poly.pdbx_strand_id
1 'polypeptide(L)'
;MNEDTEEPTADVIERLSAENLELKQRLRDQHARQAVTQAFVAAGARSPELLFAAAAGELRFADDGTLENGAAVVERFRAEFPEQFATAGSGIDGSAGMGQRSRLTRDALKQMTAADIARLDWDEVRDALAG
;
A
#
# COMPACT_ATOMS: atom_id res chain seq x y z
N MET A 1 -38.62 -5.79 21.88
CA MET A 1 -37.77 -5.60 20.69
C MET A 1 -36.58 -6.50 20.97
N ASN A 2 -36.65 -7.75 20.52
CA ASN A 2 -35.62 -8.73 20.78
C ASN A 2 -34.57 -8.54 19.70
N GLU A 3 -33.38 -8.11 20.09
CA GLU A 3 -32.19 -8.26 19.26
C GLU A 3 -31.84 -9.76 19.29
N ASP A 4 -32.45 -10.53 18.39
CA ASP A 4 -31.99 -11.87 18.05
C ASP A 4 -30.59 -11.73 17.45
N THR A 5 -29.59 -11.68 18.33
CA THR A 5 -28.20 -11.89 17.94
C THR A 5 -28.07 -13.38 17.68
N GLU A 6 -28.46 -13.81 16.48
CA GLU A 6 -28.18 -15.17 16.02
C GLU A 6 -26.67 -15.39 16.09
N GLU A 7 -26.22 -16.27 17.00
CA GLU A 7 -24.83 -16.67 17.04
C GLU A 7 -24.44 -17.23 15.67
N PRO A 8 -23.34 -16.76 15.06
CA PRO A 8 -22.93 -17.21 13.75
C PRO A 8 -22.70 -18.72 13.77
N THR A 9 -23.33 -19.44 12.85
CA THR A 9 -23.17 -20.90 12.76
C THR A 9 -21.72 -21.26 12.44
N ALA A 10 -21.29 -22.46 12.83
CA ALA A 10 -19.91 -22.92 12.61
C ALA A 10 -19.48 -22.83 11.13
N ASP A 11 -20.40 -23.10 10.20
CA ASP A 11 -20.16 -22.99 8.75
C ASP A 11 -19.89 -21.54 8.31
N VAL A 12 -20.57 -20.58 8.93
CA VAL A 12 -20.36 -19.14 8.67
C VAL A 12 -19.00 -18.72 9.22
N ILE A 13 -18.62 -19.19 10.41
CA ILE A 13 -17.32 -18.90 11.02
C ILE A 13 -16.17 -19.47 10.17
N GLU A 14 -16.29 -20.71 9.69
CA GLU A 14 -15.26 -21.36 8.86
C GLU A 14 -15.08 -20.61 7.54
N ARG A 15 -16.17 -20.30 6.83
CA ARG A 15 -16.13 -19.54 5.58
C ARG A 15 -15.51 -18.16 5.78
N LEU A 16 -15.95 -17.41 6.80
CA LEU A 16 -15.42 -16.07 7.07
C LEU A 16 -13.95 -16.11 7.49
N SER A 17 -13.49 -17.18 8.14
CA SER A 17 -12.09 -17.36 8.50
C SER A 17 -11.22 -17.60 7.27
N ALA A 18 -11.68 -18.44 6.34
CA ALA A 18 -11.00 -18.67 5.06
C ALA A 18 -10.93 -17.39 4.22
N GLU A 19 -12.03 -16.64 4.14
CA GLU A 19 -12.08 -15.36 3.42
C GLU A 19 -11.18 -14.30 4.06
N ASN A 20 -11.15 -14.21 5.39
CA ASN A 20 -10.24 -13.32 6.09
C ASN A 20 -8.77 -13.65 5.82
N LEU A 21 -8.42 -14.95 5.77
CA LEU A 21 -7.07 -15.37 5.46
C LEU A 21 -6.67 -14.94 4.05
N GLU A 22 -7.56 -15.17 3.08
CA GLU A 22 -7.34 -14.77 1.68
C GLU A 22 -7.20 -13.25 1.53
N LEU A 23 -8.11 -12.48 2.13
CA LEU A 23 -8.08 -11.01 2.07
C LEU A 23 -6.81 -10.45 2.71
N LYS A 24 -6.38 -11.01 3.86
CA LYS A 24 -5.11 -10.64 4.50
C LYS A 24 -3.91 -10.96 3.62
N GLN A 25 -3.97 -12.03 2.85
CA GLN A 25 -2.90 -12.39 1.93
C GLN A 25 -2.83 -11.41 0.75
N ARG A 26 -3.98 -11.10 0.13
CA ARG A 26 -4.06 -10.10 -0.94
C ARG A 26 -3.60 -8.71 -0.51
N LEU A 27 -3.99 -8.25 0.69
CA LEU A 27 -3.55 -6.96 1.22
C LEU A 27 -2.04 -6.93 1.44
N ARG A 28 -1.47 -8.01 1.97
CA ARG A 28 -0.01 -8.14 2.12
C ARG A 28 0.70 -8.03 0.78
N ASP A 29 0.25 -8.76 -0.23
CA ASP A 29 0.83 -8.73 -1.58
C ASP A 29 0.74 -7.33 -2.22
N GLN A 30 -0.39 -6.65 -2.03
CA GLN A 30 -0.60 -5.30 -2.52
C GLN A 30 0.33 -4.29 -1.83
N HIS A 31 0.41 -4.32 -0.50
CA HIS A 31 1.30 -3.44 0.27
C HIS A 31 2.77 -3.67 -0.08
N ALA A 32 3.17 -4.94 -0.20
CA ALA A 32 4.50 -5.33 -0.63
C ALA A 32 4.86 -4.73 -1.99
N ARG A 33 3.99 -4.90 -3.00
CA ARG A 33 4.17 -4.30 -4.32
C ARG A 33 4.30 -2.78 -4.23
N GLN A 34 3.37 -2.13 -3.54
CA GLN A 34 3.37 -0.66 -3.40
C GLN A 34 4.65 -0.14 -2.74
N ALA A 35 5.14 -0.79 -1.69
CA ALA A 35 6.35 -0.40 -0.99
C ALA A 35 7.59 -0.49 -1.90
N VAL A 36 7.70 -1.57 -2.68
CA VAL A 36 8.84 -1.79 -3.58
C VAL A 36 8.81 -0.81 -4.76
N THR A 37 7.65 -0.63 -5.39
CA THR A 37 7.48 0.36 -6.46
C THR A 37 7.85 1.76 -5.96
N GLN A 38 7.40 2.15 -4.76
CA GLN A 38 7.77 3.44 -4.16
C GLN A 38 9.27 3.56 -3.91
N ALA A 39 9.95 2.49 -3.49
CA ALA A 39 11.40 2.50 -3.31
C ALA A 39 12.13 2.76 -4.64
N PHE A 40 11.68 2.16 -5.74
CA PHE A 40 12.21 2.44 -7.08
C PHE A 40 11.90 3.87 -7.54
N VAL A 41 10.69 4.38 -7.30
CA VAL A 41 10.32 5.78 -7.58
C VAL A 41 11.25 6.74 -6.83
N ALA A 42 11.42 6.54 -5.52
CA ALA A 42 12.28 7.37 -4.68
C ALA A 42 13.74 7.32 -5.13
N ALA A 43 14.17 6.21 -5.71
CA ALA A 43 15.50 6.06 -6.30
C ALA A 43 15.64 6.70 -7.69
N GLY A 44 14.56 7.26 -8.25
CA GLY A 44 14.55 7.90 -9.57
C GLY A 44 14.40 6.93 -10.72
N ALA A 45 13.82 5.75 -10.50
CA ALA A 45 13.59 4.78 -11.58
C ALA A 45 12.64 5.35 -12.64
N ARG A 46 13.00 5.14 -13.92
CA ARG A 46 12.20 5.53 -15.09
C ARG A 46 10.98 4.63 -15.30
N SER A 47 11.06 3.38 -14.86
CA SER A 47 9.98 2.40 -15.01
C SER A 47 9.87 1.51 -13.77
N PRO A 48 9.36 2.06 -12.64
CA PRO A 48 9.30 1.36 -11.36
C PRO A 48 8.59 0.00 -11.40
N GLU A 49 7.47 -0.12 -12.13
CA GLU A 49 6.70 -1.37 -12.23
C GLU A 49 7.46 -2.48 -13.00
N LEU A 50 8.24 -2.10 -14.02
CA LEU A 50 9.06 -3.06 -14.76
C LEU A 50 10.24 -3.53 -13.92
N LEU A 51 10.87 -2.61 -13.16
CA LEU A 51 11.94 -2.97 -12.23
C LEU A 51 11.42 -3.83 -11.08
N PHE A 52 10.21 -3.56 -10.58
CA PHE A 52 9.54 -4.45 -9.63
C PHE A 52 9.37 -5.86 -10.21
N ALA A 53 8.84 -5.99 -11.44
CA ALA A 53 8.63 -7.29 -12.06
C ALA A 53 9.95 -8.06 -12.25
N ALA A 54 11.03 -7.36 -12.58
CA ALA A 54 12.37 -7.95 -12.67
C ALA A 54 12.94 -8.35 -11.31
N ALA A 55 12.68 -7.56 -10.27
CA ALA A 55 13.17 -7.81 -8.91
C ALA A 55 12.31 -8.80 -8.11
N ALA A 56 11.09 -9.12 -8.55
CA ALA A 56 10.08 -9.83 -7.76
C ALA A 56 10.57 -11.18 -7.19
N GLY A 57 11.39 -11.91 -7.95
CA GLY A 57 11.97 -13.20 -7.50
C GLY A 57 13.06 -13.08 -6.43
N GLU A 58 13.50 -11.87 -6.12
CA GLU A 58 14.63 -11.59 -5.23
C GLU A 58 14.22 -10.82 -3.97
N LEU A 59 12.98 -10.35 -3.91
CA LEU A 59 12.45 -9.65 -2.75
C LEU A 59 12.27 -10.61 -1.58
N ARG A 60 12.73 -10.19 -0.41
CA ARG A 60 12.54 -10.89 0.85
C ARG A 60 11.61 -10.08 1.73
N PHE A 61 10.60 -10.76 2.25
CA PHE A 61 9.60 -10.19 3.12
C PHE A 61 9.68 -10.87 4.49
N ALA A 62 9.51 -10.08 5.55
CA ALA A 62 9.32 -10.57 6.89
C ALA A 62 7.93 -11.21 7.06
N ASP A 63 7.70 -11.88 8.19
CA ASP A 63 6.43 -12.58 8.48
C ASP A 63 5.21 -11.65 8.49
N ASP A 64 5.43 -10.36 8.77
CA ASP A 64 4.41 -9.31 8.76
C ASP A 64 4.15 -8.71 7.35
N GLY A 65 4.90 -9.15 6.34
CA GLY A 65 4.83 -8.65 4.96
C GLY A 65 5.71 -7.42 4.70
N THR A 66 6.51 -6.98 5.67
CA THR A 66 7.45 -5.88 5.50
C THR A 66 8.61 -6.29 4.59
N LEU A 67 8.97 -5.43 3.64
CA LEU A 67 10.10 -5.67 2.74
C LEU A 67 11.44 -5.50 3.48
N GLU A 68 12.25 -6.55 3.55
CA GLU A 68 13.51 -6.54 4.30
C GLU A 68 14.71 -6.08 3.47
N ASN A 69 14.76 -6.44 2.19
CA ASN A 69 15.95 -6.24 1.33
C ASN A 69 15.75 -5.20 0.22
N GLY A 70 14.67 -4.42 0.26
CA GLY A 70 14.31 -3.48 -0.81
C GLY A 70 15.42 -2.49 -1.17
N ALA A 71 16.06 -1.88 -0.16
CA ALA A 71 17.15 -0.94 -0.40
C ALA A 71 18.35 -1.59 -1.10
N ALA A 72 18.71 -2.82 -0.70
CA ALA A 72 19.81 -3.55 -1.32
C ALA A 72 19.51 -3.92 -2.78
N VAL A 73 18.27 -4.32 -3.06
CA VAL A 73 17.80 -4.60 -4.42
C VAL A 73 17.86 -3.33 -5.28
N VAL A 74 17.33 -2.21 -4.79
CA VAL A 74 17.34 -0.94 -5.51
C VAL A 74 18.76 -0.47 -5.82
N GLU A 75 19.69 -0.53 -4.86
CA GLU A 75 21.08 -0.14 -5.07
C GLU A 75 21.79 -1.05 -6.08
N ARG A 76 21.53 -2.37 -6.06
CA ARG A 76 22.07 -3.28 -7.07
C ARG A 76 21.55 -2.93 -8.46
N PHE A 77 20.25 -2.72 -8.61
CA PHE A 77 19.65 -2.33 -9.89
C PHE A 77 20.19 -1.00 -10.40
N ARG A 78 20.46 -0.04 -9.50
CA ARG A 78 21.09 1.23 -9.85
C ARG A 78 22.53 1.05 -10.36
N ALA A 79 23.27 0.08 -9.82
CA ALA A 79 24.62 -0.25 -10.26
C ALA A 79 24.63 -1.02 -11.59
N GLU A 80 23.71 -1.96 -11.78
CA GLU A 80 23.64 -2.82 -12.98
C GLU A 80 22.99 -2.14 -14.18
N PHE A 81 21.97 -1.31 -13.93
CA PHE A 81 21.15 -0.65 -14.95
C PHE A 81 21.05 0.86 -14.69
N PRO A 82 22.18 1.60 -14.62
CA PRO A 82 22.17 3.02 -14.27
C PRO A 82 21.31 3.87 -15.22
N GLU A 83 21.15 3.46 -16.48
CA GLU A 83 20.30 4.12 -17.47
C GLU A 83 18.80 4.07 -17.13
N GLN A 84 18.37 3.08 -16.34
CA GLN A 84 17.00 2.96 -15.86
C GLN A 84 16.69 3.92 -14.70
N PHE A 85 17.69 4.62 -14.19
CA PHE A 85 17.55 5.61 -13.13
C PHE A 85 17.88 7.00 -13.68
N ALA A 86 17.08 8.00 -13.31
CA ALA A 86 17.38 9.38 -13.65
C ALA A 86 18.61 9.85 -12.84
N THR A 87 19.57 10.47 -13.51
CA THR A 87 20.58 11.27 -12.81
C THR A 87 19.89 12.44 -12.13
N ALA A 88 20.15 12.65 -10.84
CA ALA A 88 19.61 13.76 -10.07
C ALA A 88 19.96 15.09 -10.78
N GLY A 89 19.00 15.66 -11.51
CA GLY A 89 19.27 16.85 -12.32
C GLY A 89 18.24 17.23 -13.39
N SER A 90 17.24 16.40 -13.70
CA SER A 90 16.14 16.84 -14.56
C SER A 90 14.83 16.29 -14.02
N GLY A 91 14.14 17.16 -13.28
CA GLY A 91 12.76 16.94 -12.90
C GLY A 91 11.92 16.75 -14.15
N ILE A 92 11.43 15.53 -14.33
CA ILE A 92 10.17 15.30 -14.99
C ILE A 92 9.32 14.65 -13.91
N ASP A 93 8.37 15.45 -13.49
CA ASP A 93 7.39 15.18 -12.46
C ASP A 93 6.59 13.91 -12.79
N GLY A 94 6.98 12.80 -12.16
CA GLY A 94 6.22 11.56 -12.12
C GLY A 94 5.20 11.53 -10.98
N SER A 95 4.86 12.67 -10.37
CA SER A 95 3.85 12.74 -9.29
C SER A 95 2.41 12.71 -9.85
N ALA A 96 2.09 11.69 -10.62
CA ALA A 96 0.71 11.22 -10.73
C ALA A 96 0.49 10.12 -9.68
N GLY A 97 0.46 10.53 -8.41
CA GLY A 97 0.00 9.69 -7.31
C GLY A 97 1.09 9.11 -6.42
N MET A 98 1.82 9.95 -5.69
CA MET A 98 2.17 9.66 -4.29
C MET A 98 2.64 10.93 -3.59
N GLY A 99 1.91 11.35 -2.55
CA GLY A 99 2.53 12.13 -1.47
C GLY A 99 2.37 13.64 -1.48
N GLN A 100 1.30 14.20 -2.05
CA GLN A 100 0.56 15.11 -1.16
C GLN A 100 -0.04 14.16 -0.13
N ARG A 101 0.41 14.21 1.13
CA ARG A 101 -0.46 13.77 2.22
C ARG A 101 -1.72 14.58 2.00
N SER A 102 -2.71 13.99 1.32
CA SER A 102 -4.03 14.56 1.22
C SER A 102 -4.49 14.59 2.66
N ARG A 103 -4.16 15.66 3.38
CA ARG A 103 -4.66 15.91 4.72
C ARG A 103 -6.14 15.65 4.59
N LEU A 104 -6.64 14.68 5.35
CA LEU A 104 -8.03 14.38 5.33
C LEU A 104 -8.78 15.69 5.59
N THR A 105 -9.60 16.14 4.64
CA THR A 105 -10.36 17.39 4.75
C THR A 105 -11.83 17.06 4.88
N ARG A 106 -12.60 17.97 5.50
CA ARG A 106 -14.05 17.81 5.64
C ARG A 106 -14.76 17.58 4.29
N ASP A 107 -14.28 18.21 3.23
CA ASP A 107 -14.85 18.05 1.89
C ASP A 107 -14.47 16.71 1.24
N ALA A 108 -13.29 16.17 1.54
CA ALA A 108 -12.92 14.82 1.14
C ALA A 108 -13.79 13.77 1.84
N LEU A 109 -14.02 13.92 3.16
CA LEU A 109 -14.88 13.01 3.94
C LEU A 109 -16.32 12.96 3.43
N LYS A 110 -16.88 14.09 2.98
CA LYS A 110 -18.24 14.14 2.43
C LYS A 110 -18.41 13.39 1.11
N GLN A 111 -17.34 13.21 0.35
CA GLN A 111 -17.36 12.50 -0.92
C GLN A 111 -17.02 11.01 -0.77
N MET A 112 -16.59 10.58 0.42
CA MET A 112 -16.25 9.19 0.71
C MET A 112 -17.46 8.37 1.12
N THR A 113 -17.43 7.08 0.79
CA THR A 113 -18.46 6.14 1.26
C THR A 113 -18.21 5.76 2.71
N ALA A 114 -19.25 5.31 3.43
CA ALA A 114 -19.12 4.88 4.82
C ALA A 114 -18.08 3.75 5.01
N ALA A 115 -17.92 2.88 4.01
CA ALA A 115 -16.93 1.81 4.02
C ALA A 115 -15.49 2.32 3.87
N ASP A 116 -15.30 3.44 3.18
CA ASP A 116 -13.98 4.05 3.01
C ASP A 116 -13.57 4.84 4.26
N ILE A 117 -14.53 5.51 4.92
CA ILE A 117 -14.30 6.20 6.19
C ILE A 117 -13.90 5.20 7.29
N ALA A 118 -14.52 4.01 7.32
CA ALA A 118 -14.21 2.98 8.31
C ALA A 118 -12.77 2.43 8.23
N ARG A 119 -12.06 2.67 7.12
CA ARG A 119 -10.67 2.25 6.90
C ARG A 119 -9.64 3.33 7.24
N LEU A 120 -10.09 4.53 7.57
CA LEU A 120 -9.22 5.66 7.92
C LEU A 120 -8.81 5.63 9.39
N ASP A 121 -7.73 6.36 9.70
CA ASP A 121 -7.33 6.63 11.07
C ASP A 121 -8.33 7.62 11.71
N TRP A 122 -8.97 7.18 12.80
CA TRP A 122 -9.98 7.96 13.50
C TRP A 122 -9.43 9.23 14.16
N ASP A 123 -8.13 9.27 14.48
CA ASP A 123 -7.49 10.49 14.98
C ASP A 123 -7.41 11.54 13.87
N GLU A 124 -7.08 11.13 12.65
CA GLU A 124 -7.02 12.01 11.47
C GLU A 124 -8.43 12.47 11.02
N VAL A 125 -9.43 11.59 11.09
CA VAL A 125 -10.85 11.93 10.82
C VAL A 125 -11.36 13.00 11.76
N ARG A 126 -11.01 12.91 13.04
CA ARG A 126 -11.43 13.87 14.06
C ARG A 126 -10.77 15.24 13.86
N ASP A 127 -9.48 15.27 13.56
CA ASP A 127 -8.77 16.52 13.24
C ASP A 127 -9.34 17.18 11.97
N ALA A 128 -9.69 16.38 10.95
CA ALA A 128 -10.33 16.85 9.72
C ALA A 128 -11.73 17.46 9.95
N LEU A 129 -12.45 17.01 10.97
CA LEU A 129 -13.76 17.52 11.36
C LEU A 129 -13.69 18.69 12.35
N ALA A 130 -12.58 18.84 13.09
CA ALA A 130 -12.36 19.93 14.04
C ALA A 130 -11.80 21.22 13.39
N GLY A 131 -11.15 21.10 12.23
CA GLY A 131 -10.78 22.23 11.35
C GLY A 131 -11.95 22.80 10.55
#